data_AF-A0A6S6ZYN0-F1
#
_entry.id   AF-A0A6S6ZYN0-F1
#
_cell.length_a   1.000
_cell.length_b   1.000
_cell.length_c   1.000
_cell.angle_alpha   90.00
_cell.angle_beta   90.00
_cell.angle_gamma   90.00
#
_symmetry.space_group_name_H-M   'P 1'
#
loop_
_entity.id
_entity.type
_entity.pdbx_description
1 polymer ?
#
loop_
_entity_poly.entity_id
_entity_poly.type
_entity_poly.pdbx_seq_one_letter_code
_entity_poly.pdbx_strand_id
1 'polypeptide(L)'
;MADTQEQNIQDIIERAEAAVRDAQRSIEESDDKLRKLGLDPEKVRSTLQAQPMDDRQRDEAQALFRQDMEAIDREVEQEAAYARQRSAPRAAGAPVKRPRTMV
;
A
#
# COMPACT_ATOMS: atom_id res chain seq x y z
N MET A 1 32.19 14.16 35.67
CA MET A 1 31.42 15.10 34.82
C MET A 1 31.83 15.01 33.35
N ALA A 2 33.07 14.63 33.00
CA ALA A 2 33.49 14.40 31.61
C ALA A 2 32.92 13.09 31.01
N ASP A 3 32.89 12.01 31.81
CA ASP A 3 32.43 10.68 31.34
C ASP A 3 30.98 10.66 30.84
N THR A 4 30.11 11.50 31.42
CA THR A 4 28.68 11.59 31.05
C THR A 4 28.48 12.31 29.71
N GLN A 5 29.41 13.20 29.35
CA GLN A 5 29.36 13.96 28.10
C GLN A 5 29.92 13.13 26.94
N GLU A 6 30.97 12.35 27.18
CA GLU A 6 31.50 11.37 26.23
C GLU A 6 30.50 10.23 25.96
N GLN A 7 29.82 9.70 26.99
CA GLN A 7 28.74 8.71 26.81
C GLN A 7 27.57 9.25 25.96
N ASN A 8 27.18 10.51 26.15
CA ASN A 8 26.13 11.13 25.33
C ASN A 8 26.54 11.30 23.86
N ILE A 9 27.81 11.61 23.57
CA ILE A 9 28.30 11.73 22.20
C ILE A 9 28.33 10.36 21.52
N GLN A 10 28.78 9.32 22.24
CA GLN A 10 28.79 7.96 21.71
C GLN A 10 27.37 7.46 21.42
N ASP A 11 26.40 7.72 22.32
CA ASP A 11 24.99 7.38 22.09
C ASP A 11 24.40 8.07 20.86
N ILE A 12 24.77 9.34 20.61
CA ILE A 12 24.33 10.08 19.42
C ILE A 12 24.92 9.46 18.15
N ILE A 13 26.22 9.10 18.18
CA ILE A 13 26.89 8.46 17.05
C ILE A 13 26.25 7.11 16.76
N GLU A 14 26.02 6.28 17.78
CA GLU A 14 25.41 4.96 17.62
C GLU A 14 23.98 5.06 17.06
N ARG A 15 23.18 6.04 17.52
CA ARG A 15 21.86 6.31 16.96
C ARG A 15 21.92 6.82 15.53
N ALA A 16 22.89 7.65 15.19
CA ALA A 16 23.08 8.14 13.83
C ALA A 16 23.48 6.98 12.89
N GLU A 17 24.38 6.10 13.33
CA GLU A 17 24.77 4.90 12.57
C GLU A 17 23.60 3.93 12.39
N ALA A 18 22.78 3.72 13.43
CA ALA A 18 21.55 2.94 13.33
C ALA A 18 20.58 3.55 12.30
N ALA A 19 20.34 4.86 12.38
CA ALA A 19 19.48 5.56 11.43
C ALA A 19 19.99 5.48 9.98
N VAL A 20 21.30 5.58 9.77
CA VAL A 20 21.91 5.42 8.43
C VAL A 20 21.72 4.00 7.91
N ARG A 21 21.93 2.98 8.74
CA ARG A 21 21.71 1.57 8.34
C ARG A 21 20.24 1.30 8.00
N ASP A 22 19.31 1.84 8.78
CA ASP A 22 17.88 1.70 8.52
C ASP A 22 17.46 2.42 7.24
N ALA A 23 17.99 3.61 7.00
CA ALA A 23 17.77 4.34 5.75
C ALA A 23 18.32 3.58 4.53
N GLN A 24 19.53 3.01 4.63
CA GLN A 24 20.13 2.19 3.57
C GLN A 24 19.26 0.97 3.25
N ARG A 25 18.81 0.24 4.28
CA ARG A 25 17.92 -0.91 4.10
C ARG A 25 16.60 -0.51 3.43
N SER A 26 16.00 0.59 3.89
CA SER A 26 14.75 1.10 3.32
C SER A 26 14.90 1.46 1.83
N ILE A 27 16.06 2.03 1.45
CA ILE A 27 16.38 2.33 0.06
C ILE A 27 16.50 1.05 -0.76
N GLU A 28 17.25 0.05 -0.28
CA GLU A 28 17.41 -1.24 -0.97
C GLU A 28 16.08 -1.97 -1.16
N GLU A 29 15.25 -2.02 -0.12
CA GLU A 29 13.91 -2.61 -0.19
C GLU A 29 13.01 -1.89 -1.20
N SER A 30 13.14 -0.57 -1.30
CA SER A 30 12.37 0.24 -2.26
C SER A 30 12.84 -0.02 -3.69
N ASP A 31 14.15 -0.09 -3.92
CA ASP A 31 14.72 -0.41 -5.22
C ASP A 31 14.33 -1.82 -5.68
N ASP A 32 14.31 -2.80 -4.77
CA ASP A 32 13.84 -4.15 -5.06
C ASP A 32 12.36 -4.23 -5.38
N LYS A 33 11.51 -3.44 -4.70
CA LYS A 33 10.08 -3.32 -5.05
C LYS A 33 9.91 -2.73 -6.45
N LEU A 34 10.67 -1.68 -6.79
CA LEU A 34 10.64 -1.09 -8.13
C LEU A 34 11.04 -2.12 -9.20
N ARG A 35 12.11 -2.88 -8.98
CA ARG A 35 12.52 -3.96 -9.89
C ARG A 35 11.46 -5.05 -10.04
N LYS A 36 10.79 -5.45 -8.95
CA LYS A 36 9.68 -6.43 -8.99
C LYS A 36 8.49 -5.96 -9.81
N LEU A 37 8.25 -4.65 -9.87
CA LEU A 37 7.24 -4.02 -10.72
C LEU A 37 7.72 -3.83 -12.18
N GLY A 38 8.95 -4.27 -12.51
CA GLY A 38 9.57 -4.06 -13.83
C GLY A 38 10.07 -2.64 -14.07
N LEU A 39 10.15 -1.82 -13.02
CA LEU A 39 10.63 -0.45 -13.08
C LEU A 39 12.12 -0.40 -12.74
N ASP A 40 12.86 0.45 -13.46
CA ASP A 40 14.26 0.75 -13.16
C ASP A 40 14.33 1.85 -12.09
N PRO A 41 14.91 1.58 -10.89
CA PRO A 41 14.98 2.54 -9.80
C PRO A 41 15.76 3.82 -10.17
N GLU A 42 16.82 3.74 -10.98
CA GLU A 42 17.55 4.94 -11.41
C GLU A 42 16.71 5.82 -12.33
N LYS A 43 15.95 5.19 -13.22
CA LYS A 43 15.06 5.90 -14.13
C LYS A 43 13.92 6.58 -13.38
N VAL A 44 13.33 5.91 -12.39
CA VAL A 44 12.30 6.50 -11.53
C VAL A 44 12.84 7.72 -10.80
N ARG A 45 14.02 7.62 -10.15
CA ARG A 45 14.64 8.75 -9.45
C ARG A 45 14.95 9.92 -10.38
N SER A 46 15.54 9.66 -11.55
CA SER A 46 15.85 10.72 -12.51
C SER A 46 14.59 11.42 -13.04
N THR A 47 13.50 10.69 -13.31
CA THR A 47 12.23 11.31 -13.71
C THR A 47 11.61 12.17 -12.61
N LEU A 48 11.65 11.71 -11.35
CA LEU A 48 11.15 12.45 -10.20
C LEU A 48 12.00 13.69 -9.87
N GLN A 49 13.31 13.64 -10.13
CA GLN A 49 14.19 14.81 -10.01
C GLN A 49 14.01 15.81 -11.15
N ALA A 50 13.74 15.33 -12.36
CA ALA A 50 13.49 16.18 -13.53
C ALA A 50 12.12 16.87 -13.49
N GLN A 51 11.14 16.26 -12.82
CA GLN A 51 9.85 16.86 -12.52
C GLN A 51 9.62 16.89 -11.01
N PRO A 52 10.27 17.82 -10.30
CA PRO A 52 10.00 18.01 -8.89
C PRO A 52 8.53 18.44 -8.76
N MET A 53 7.68 17.52 -8.29
CA MET A 53 6.33 17.87 -7.88
C MET A 53 6.43 18.88 -6.74
N ASP A 54 5.66 19.96 -6.85
CA ASP A 54 5.43 20.90 -5.76
C ASP A 54 4.74 20.16 -4.61
N ASP A 55 4.97 20.56 -3.36
CA ASP A 55 4.47 19.84 -2.19
C ASP A 55 2.94 19.75 -2.20
N ARG A 56 2.28 20.78 -2.74
CA ARG A 56 0.83 20.79 -2.96
C ARG A 56 0.36 19.72 -3.94
N GLN A 57 1.11 19.49 -5.03
CA GLN A 57 0.79 18.47 -6.02
C GLN A 57 0.98 17.06 -5.46
N ARG A 58 1.96 16.88 -4.57
CA ARG A 58 2.17 15.61 -3.86
C ARG A 58 1.01 15.31 -2.92
N ASP A 59 0.56 16.31 -2.16
CA ASP A 59 -0.57 16.16 -1.22
C ASP A 59 -1.87 15.83 -1.96
N GLU A 60 -2.15 16.53 -3.06
CA GLU A 60 -3.33 16.27 -3.90
C GLU A 60 -3.26 14.85 -4.53
N ALA A 61 -2.11 14.45 -5.06
CA ALA A 61 -1.92 13.09 -5.60
C ALA A 61 -2.08 12.01 -4.51
N GLN A 62 -1.58 12.27 -3.30
CA GLN A 62 -1.71 11.32 -2.19
C GLN A 62 -3.16 11.21 -1.71
N ALA A 63 -3.92 12.31 -1.70
CA ALA A 63 -5.34 12.29 -1.36
C ALA A 63 -6.14 11.48 -2.39
N LEU A 64 -5.89 11.70 -3.68
CA LEU A 64 -6.53 10.93 -4.76
C LEU A 64 -6.18 9.44 -4.69
N PHE A 65 -4.90 9.11 -4.47
CA PHE A 65 -4.47 7.72 -4.33
C PHE A 65 -5.17 7.00 -3.17
N ARG A 66 -5.33 7.66 -2.01
CA ARG A 66 -6.08 7.08 -0.89
C ARG A 66 -7.55 6.89 -1.23
N GLN A 67 -8.16 7.88 -1.89
CA GLN A 67 -9.56 7.80 -2.31
C GLN A 67 -9.78 6.63 -3.28
N ASP A 68 -8.89 6.44 -4.24
CA ASP A 68 -8.95 5.33 -5.20
C ASP A 68 -8.80 3.99 -4.49
N MET A 69 -7.87 3.86 -3.55
CA MET A 69 -7.71 2.65 -2.73
C MET A 69 -8.96 2.33 -1.90
N GLU A 70 -9.56 3.34 -1.26
CA GLU A 70 -10.83 3.17 -0.52
C GLU A 70 -12.02 2.81 -1.42
N ALA A 71 -12.00 3.25 -2.69
CA ALA A 71 -13.01 2.86 -3.67
C ALA A 71 -12.83 1.39 -4.07
N ILE A 72 -11.60 0.97 -4.37
CA ILE A 72 -11.25 -0.42 -4.68
C ILE A 72 -11.64 -1.35 -3.53
N ASP A 73 -11.31 -1.01 -2.29
CA ASP A 73 -11.64 -1.84 -1.13
C ASP A 73 -13.16 -2.03 -0.99
N ARG A 74 -13.95 -0.97 -1.21
CA ARG A 74 -15.41 -1.05 -1.19
C ARG A 74 -15.97 -1.91 -2.32
N GLU A 75 -15.37 -1.89 -3.50
CA GLU A 75 -15.78 -2.74 -4.62
C GLU A 75 -15.46 -4.21 -4.34
N VAL A 76 -14.26 -4.48 -3.81
CA VAL A 76 -13.83 -5.83 -3.41
C VAL A 76 -14.73 -6.38 -2.30
N GLU A 77 -15.09 -5.58 -1.29
CA GLU A 77 -16.03 -6.00 -0.24
C GLU A 77 -17.42 -6.32 -0.79
N GLN A 78 -17.92 -5.49 -1.71
CA GLN A 78 -19.20 -5.74 -2.36
C GLN A 78 -19.14 -7.02 -3.19
N GLU A 79 -18.09 -7.22 -4.00
CA GLU A 79 -17.91 -8.43 -4.80
C GLU A 79 -17.77 -9.68 -3.91
N ALA A 80 -17.03 -9.58 -2.80
CA ALA A 80 -16.95 -10.64 -1.80
C ALA A 80 -18.30 -10.94 -1.16
N ALA A 81 -19.12 -9.91 -0.88
CA ALA A 81 -20.48 -10.08 -0.36
C ALA A 81 -21.43 -10.72 -1.40
N TYR A 82 -21.35 -10.30 -2.66
CA TYR A 82 -22.10 -10.90 -3.77
C TYR A 82 -21.69 -12.36 -3.98
N ALA A 83 -20.39 -12.67 -3.94
CA ALA A 83 -19.87 -14.04 -4.03
C ALA A 83 -20.41 -14.91 -2.89
N ARG A 84 -20.39 -14.40 -1.64
CA ARG A 84 -20.95 -15.09 -0.46
C ARG A 84 -22.46 -15.33 -0.58
N GLN A 85 -23.22 -14.38 -1.11
CA GLN A 85 -24.66 -14.55 -1.34
C GLN A 85 -24.96 -15.59 -2.43
N ARG A 86 -24.12 -15.67 -3.48
CA ARG A 86 -24.24 -16.67 -4.56
C ARG A 86 -23.83 -18.07 -4.11
N SER A 87 -22.86 -18.18 -3.20
CA SER A 87 -22.36 -19.44 -2.66
C SER A 87 -23.13 -19.93 -1.42
N ALA A 88 -24.05 -19.14 -0.87
CA ALA A 88 -24.90 -19.57 0.23
C ALA A 88 -25.79 -20.76 -0.22
N PRO A 89 -25.74 -21.92 0.45
CA PRO A 89 -26.58 -23.04 0.09
C PRO A 89 -28.04 -22.61 0.23
N ARG A 90 -28.78 -22.71 -0.88
CA ARG A 90 -30.22 -22.45 -0.92
C ARG A 90 -30.87 -23.33 0.15
N ALA A 91 -31.54 -22.71 1.13
CA ALA A 91 -32.18 -23.43 2.22
C ALA A 91 -33.03 -24.60 1.68
N ALA A 92 -32.81 -25.79 2.24
CA ALA A 92 -33.58 -26.98 1.92
C ALA A 92 -35.06 -26.72 2.24
N GLY A 93 -35.85 -26.43 1.21
CA GLY A 93 -37.29 -26.11 1.36
C GLY A 93 -37.81 -24.95 0.51
N ALA A 94 -36.97 -24.23 -0.23
CA ALA A 94 -37.47 -23.16 -1.11
C ALA A 94 -38.37 -23.75 -2.23
N PRO A 95 -39.65 -23.33 -2.34
CA PRO A 95 -40.57 -23.90 -3.31
C PRO A 95 -40.12 -23.57 -4.74
N VAL A 96 -39.77 -24.61 -5.49
CA VAL A 96 -39.49 -24.53 -6.93
C VAL A 96 -40.80 -24.15 -7.62
N LYS A 97 -40.98 -22.86 -7.97
CA LYS A 97 -42.05 -22.41 -8.85
C LYS A 97 -41.91 -23.15 -10.18
N ARG A 98 -42.74 -24.18 -10.38
CA ARG A 98 -42.84 -24.90 -11.66
C ARG A 98 -43.26 -23.91 -12.76
N PRO A 99 -42.57 -23.86 -13.91
CA PRO A 99 -43.02 -23.06 -15.05
C PRO A 99 -44.38 -23.57 -15.49
N ARG A 100 -45.37 -22.67 -15.58
CA ARG A 100 -46.71 -23.00 -16.06
C ARG A 100 -46.61 -23.24 -17.57
N THR A 101 -46.94 -24.43 -18.02
CA THR A 101 -47.18 -24.72 -19.44
C THR A 101 -48.38 -23.89 -19.90
N MET A 102 -48.16 -23.02 -20.87
CA MET A 102 -49.22 -22.33 -21.59
C MET A 102 -49.80 -23.34 -22.57
N VAL A 103 -51.09 -23.65 -22.46
CA VAL A 103 -51.86 -24.40 -23.47
C VAL A 103 -52.41 -23.40 -24.47
#